data_AF-A0A431K7B3-F1
#
_entry.id   AF-A0A431K7B3-F1
#
_cell.length_a   1.000
_cell.length_b   1.000
_cell.length_c   1.000
_cell.angle_alpha   90.00
_cell.angle_beta   90.00
_cell.angle_gamma   90.00
#
_symmetry.space_group_name_H-M   'P 1'
#
loop_
_entity.id
_entity.type
_entity.pdbx_description
1 polymer ?
#
loop_
_entity_poly.entity_id
_entity_poly.type
_entity_poly.pdbx_seq_one_letter_code
_entity_poly.pdbx_strand_id
1 'polypeptide(L)' 'MDHITVQVDLPQDLAWALAQLLKRIGYSDCRALAEDDEQAYQMIEATEQVRKALAQAGVAPR' A
#
# COMPACT_ATOMS: atom_id res chain seq x y z
N MET A 1 9.92 -7.57 -16.51
CA MET A 1 10.15 -6.92 -15.20
C MET A 1 10.38 -8.01 -14.20
N ASP A 2 11.46 -7.92 -13.42
CA ASP A 2 11.69 -8.84 -12.31
C ASP A 2 10.75 -8.49 -11.17
N HIS A 3 10.22 -9.52 -10.49
CA HIS A 3 9.28 -9.35 -9.39
C HIS A 3 9.96 -9.67 -8.07
N ILE A 4 9.69 -8.86 -7.04
CA ILE A 4 10.18 -9.08 -5.68
C ILE A 4 8.98 -9.42 -4.80
N THR A 5 9.07 -10.49 -4.03
CA THR A 5 8.07 -10.85 -3.01
C THR A 5 8.54 -10.39 -1.64
N VAL A 6 7.68 -9.65 -0.93
CA VAL A 6 7.89 -9.23 0.45
C VAL A 6 6.89 -9.97 1.35
N GLN A 7 7.38 -10.68 2.36
CA GLN A 7 6.55 -11.32 3.38
C GLN A 7 6.62 -10.54 4.68
N VAL A 8 5.46 -10.24 5.27
CA VAL A 8 5.36 -9.49 6.52
C VAL A 8 4.42 -10.22 7.46
N ASP A 9 4.86 -10.46 8.70
CA ASP A 9 4.03 -10.97 9.79
C ASP A 9 3.56 -9.78 10.63
N LEU A 10 2.24 -9.55 10.69
CA LEU A 10 1.63 -8.47 11.45
C LEU A 10 0.55 -9.03 12.37
N PRO A 11 0.50 -8.60 13.64
CA PRO A 11 -0.70 -8.75 14.46
C PRO A 11 -1.92 -8.18 13.74
N GLN A 12 -3.09 -8.78 13.99
CA GLN A 12 -4.34 -8.42 13.30
C GLN A 12 -4.64 -6.92 13.38
N ASP A 13 -4.43 -6.28 14.52
CA ASP A 13 -4.68 -4.85 14.72
C ASP A 13 -3.74 -3.96 13.88
N LEU A 14 -2.48 -4.38 13.70
CA LEU A 14 -1.52 -3.66 12.86
C LEU A 14 -1.81 -3.86 11.38
N ALA A 15 -2.20 -5.07 10.97
CA ALA A 15 -2.66 -5.33 9.60
C ALA A 15 -3.89 -4.47 9.27
N TRP A 16 -4.84 -4.35 10.19
CA TRP A 16 -6.01 -3.50 10.03
C TRP A 16 -5.65 -2.02 9.96
N ALA A 17 -4.76 -1.55 10.84
CA ALA A 17 -4.27 -0.17 10.83
C ALA A 17 -3.56 0.18 9.52
N LEU A 18 -2.70 -0.72 9.01
CA LEU A 18 -2.04 -0.57 7.72
C LEU A 18 -3.06 -0.51 6.58
N ALA A 19 -4.06 -1.39 6.56
CA ALA A 19 -5.10 -1.37 5.53
C ALA A 19 -5.89 -0.05 5.53
N GLN A 20 -6.19 0.50 6.71
CA GLN A 20 -6.85 1.80 6.85
C GLN A 20 -5.96 2.96 6.40
N LEU A 21 -4.65 2.91 6.64
CA LEU A 21 -3.69 3.90 6.14
C LEU A 21 -3.63 3.86 4.61
N LEU A 22 -3.41 2.69 4.01
CA LEU A 22 -3.29 2.52 2.57
C LEU A 22 -4.57 2.90 1.83
N LYS A 23 -5.75 2.74 2.46
CA LYS A 23 -7.03 3.24 1.92
C LYS A 23 -7.08 4.77 1.83
N ARG A 24 -6.38 5.49 2.71
CA ARG A 24 -6.43 6.95 2.83
C ARG A 24 -5.32 7.66 2.05
N ILE A 25 -4.18 7.00 1.87
CA ILE A 25 -3.08 7.55 1.05
C ILE A 25 -3.60 7.74 -0.38
N GLY A 26 -3.54 8.99 -0.85
CA GLY A 26 -3.86 9.37 -2.21
C GLY A 26 -2.63 9.91 -2.95
N TYR A 27 -2.83 10.22 -4.23
CA TYR A 27 -1.75 10.73 -5.09
C TYR A 27 -1.07 11.97 -4.51
N SER A 28 -1.80 12.87 -3.86
CA SER A 28 -1.22 14.07 -3.22
C SER A 28 -0.24 13.73 -2.10
N ASP A 29 -0.51 12.69 -1.31
CA ASP A 29 0.37 12.25 -0.23
C ASP A 29 1.66 11.67 -0.81
N CYS A 30 1.54 10.82 -1.83
CA CYS A 30 2.69 10.28 -2.56
C CYS A 30 3.48 11.39 -3.25
N ARG A 31 2.80 12.33 -3.91
CA ARG A 31 3.46 13.40 -4.66
C ARG A 31 4.26 14.35 -3.77
N ALA A 32 3.79 14.59 -2.54
CA ALA A 32 4.52 15.40 -1.57
C ALA A 32 5.87 14.79 -1.15
N LEU A 33 6.04 13.48 -1.30
CA LEU A 33 7.25 12.73 -0.94
C LEU A 33 8.09 12.32 -2.16
N ALA A 34 7.50 12.37 -3.35
CA ALA A 34 8.13 11.91 -4.57
C ALA A 34 9.00 13.01 -5.23
N GLU A 35 10.08 12.59 -5.88
CA GLU A 35 10.96 13.44 -6.69
C GLU A 35 10.19 14.02 -7.89
N ASP A 36 9.40 13.18 -8.57
CA ASP A 36 8.60 13.56 -9.73
C ASP A 36 7.21 12.89 -9.73
N ASP A 37 6.43 13.20 -10.76
CA ASP A 37 5.08 12.67 -10.94
C ASP A 37 5.11 11.16 -11.23
N GLU A 38 6.14 10.67 -11.93
CA GLU A 38 6.28 9.25 -12.26
C GLU A 38 6.48 8.42 -11.00
N GLN A 39 7.39 8.84 -10.12
CA GLN A 39 7.62 8.20 -8.83
C GLN A 39 6.37 8.24 -7.95
N ALA A 40 5.58 9.32 -7.99
CA ALA A 40 4.31 9.39 -7.27
C ALA A 40 3.30 8.33 -7.76
N TYR A 41 3.22 8.09 -9.07
CA TYR A 41 2.39 7.01 -9.62
C TYR A 41 2.91 5.61 -9.23
N GLN A 42 4.22 5.40 -9.28
CA GLN A 42 4.85 4.14 -8.85
C GLN A 42 4.55 3.84 -7.37
N MET A 43 4.59 4.86 -6.50
CA MET A 43 4.23 4.74 -5.09
C MET A 43 2.76 4.33 -4.92
N ILE A 44 1.83 4.97 -5.64
CA ILE A 44 0.41 4.60 -5.59
C ILE A 44 0.21 3.16 -6.04
N GLU A 45 0.83 2.76 -7.15
CA GLU A 45 0.74 1.38 -7.62
C GLU A 45 1.24 0.39 -6.55
N ALA A 46 2.38 0.68 -5.91
CA ALA A 46 2.93 -0.14 -4.84
C ALA A 46 1.95 -0.26 -3.65
N THR A 47 1.34 0.86 -3.22
CA THR A 47 0.33 0.83 -2.14
C THR A 47 -0.89 -0.02 -2.50
N GLU A 48 -1.32 0.00 -3.76
CA GLU A 48 -2.43 -0.81 -4.26
C GLU A 48 -2.09 -2.31 -4.28
N GLN A 49 -0.85 -2.68 -4.59
CA GLN A 49 -0.43 -4.09 -4.50
C GLN A 49 -0.47 -4.60 -3.06
N VAL A 50 0.00 -3.79 -2.10
CA VAL A 50 -0.08 -4.16 -0.67
C VAL A 50 -1.54 -4.24 -0.21
N ARG A 51 -2.39 -3.30 -0.63
CA ARG A 51 -3.83 -3.31 -0.32
C ARG A 51 -4.51 -4.58 -0.85
N LYS A 52 -4.16 -5.03 -2.07
CA LYS A 52 -4.66 -6.30 -2.63
C LYS A 52 -4.20 -7.50 -1.81
N ALA A 53 -2.94 -7.55 -1.40
CA ALA A 53 -2.41 -8.63 -0.58
C ALA A 53 -3.11 -8.71 0.80
N LEU A 54 -3.33 -7.56 1.45
CA LEU A 54 -4.09 -7.48 2.70
C LEU A 54 -5.53 -7.97 2.52
N ALA A 55 -6.19 -7.58 1.44
CA ALA A 55 -7.55 -8.05 1.14
C ALA A 55 -7.61 -9.57 0.90
N GLN A 56 -6.62 -10.14 0.21
CA GLN A 56 -6.49 -11.60 0.03
C GLN A 56 -6.24 -12.33 1.36
N ALA A 57 -5.57 -11.68 2.31
CA ALA A 57 -5.39 -12.16 3.68
C ALA A 57 -6.63 -11.94 4.58
N GLY A 58 -7.75 -11.44 4.04
CA GLY A 58 -8.99 -11.19 4.79
C GLY A 58 -9.07 -9.84 5.50
N VAL A 59 -8.09 -8.96 5.30
CA VAL A 59 -8.02 -7.62 5.90
C VAL A 59 -8.44 -6.57 4.85
N ALA A 60 -9.74 -6.32 4.74
CA ALA A 60 -10.33 -5.39 3.77
C ALA A 60 -11.30 -4.41 4.44
N PRO A 61 -10.85 -3.22 4.85
CA PRO A 61 -11.75 -2.19 5.37
C PRO A 61 -12.70 -1.71 4.26
N ARG A 62 -14.00 -1.64 4.58
CA ARG A 62 -15.04 -1.05 3.71
C ARG A 62 -14.86 0.45 3.61
#